data_AF-A0A7S1RTI5-F1
#
_entry.id   AF-A0A7S1RTI5-F1
#
_cell.length_a   1.000
_cell.length_b   1.000
_cell.length_c   1.000
_cell.angle_alpha   90.00
_cell.angle_beta   90.00
_cell.angle_gamma   90.00
#
_symmetry.space_group_name_H-M   'P 1'
#
loop_
_entity.id
_entity.type
_entity.pdbx_description
1 polymer ?
#
loop_
_entity_poly.entity_id
_entity_poly.type
_entity_poly.pdbx_seq_one_letter_code
_entity_poly.pdbx_strand_id
1 'polypeptide(L)'
;VFAAEAQLQAFGYDRKAVRQALKEEAKSAPVVIYTYALSPFCTEATKLLDSLGAEYKEVVLAPEWFLMLGEGAAKRAELSALFGRSSMPHVFIGGRSIGGLTEGEPGLLPLYEAGELEATLMQVGALPPDDNPFGFFLYSGDSPKVKCYGADF
;
A
#
# COMPACT_ATOMS: atom_id res chain seq x y z
N VAL A 1 7.37 -13.84 15.23
CA VAL A 1 8.13 -12.95 16.15
C VAL A 1 7.59 -11.53 16.07
N PHE A 2 7.70 -10.87 14.92
CA PHE A 2 7.22 -9.51 14.68
C PHE A 2 5.74 -9.20 15.01
N ALA A 3 4.82 -10.15 14.76
CA ALA A 3 3.40 -9.96 15.07
C ALA A 3 3.11 -10.02 16.58
N ALA A 4 3.88 -10.83 17.32
CA ALA A 4 3.74 -10.94 18.78
C ALA A 4 4.30 -9.70 19.49
N GLU A 5 5.41 -9.14 18.99
CA GLU A 5 5.99 -7.90 19.49
C GLU A 5 5.07 -6.70 19.29
N ALA A 6 4.41 -6.62 18.12
CA ALA A 6 3.47 -5.53 17.82
C ALA A 6 2.29 -5.48 18.81
N GLN A 7 1.75 -6.65 19.21
CA GLN A 7 0.69 -6.71 20.22
C GLN A 7 1.17 -6.28 21.60
N LEU A 8 2.43 -6.59 21.94
CA LEU A 8 3.03 -6.25 23.23
C LEU A 8 3.35 -4.75 23.33
N GLN A 9 3.83 -4.15 22.25
CA GLN A 9 4.16 -2.72 22.13
C GLN A 9 2.93 -1.80 22.13
N ALA A 10 1.75 -2.33 21.80
CA ALA A 10 0.52 -1.56 21.70
C ALA A 10 -0.25 -1.41 23.03
N PHE A 11 0.24 -2.00 24.13
CA PHE A 11 -0.21 -1.78 25.52
C PHE A 11 -1.73 -1.84 25.77
N GLY A 12 -2.45 -2.70 25.04
CA GLY A 12 -3.91 -2.79 25.08
C GLY A 12 -4.57 -1.63 24.34
N TYR A 13 -4.97 -1.87 23.09
CA TYR A 13 -5.62 -0.88 22.23
C TYR A 13 -6.99 -1.38 21.75
N ASP A 14 -7.87 -0.44 21.39
CA ASP A 14 -9.15 -0.78 20.79
C ASP A 14 -8.93 -1.20 19.32
N ARG A 15 -8.95 -2.52 19.10
CA ARG A 15 -8.80 -3.12 17.76
C ARG A 15 -9.86 -2.62 16.78
N LYS A 16 -11.10 -2.39 17.23
CA LYS A 16 -12.18 -1.93 16.33
C LYS A 16 -11.92 -0.50 15.88
N ALA A 17 -11.54 0.38 16.81
CA ALA A 17 -11.19 1.76 16.49
C ALA A 17 -9.99 1.82 15.52
N VAL A 18 -8.94 1.03 15.76
CA VAL A 18 -7.74 1.00 14.90
C VAL A 18 -8.07 0.45 13.51
N ARG A 19 -8.86 -0.62 13.40
CA ARG A 19 -9.31 -1.15 12.09
C ARG A 19 -10.14 -0.13 11.32
N GLN A 20 -11.04 0.58 12.00
CA GLN A 20 -11.84 1.62 11.39
C GLN A 20 -10.95 2.75 10.86
N ALA A 21 -9.99 3.22 11.67
CA ALA A 21 -9.02 4.23 11.26
C ALA A 21 -8.18 3.77 10.05
N LEU A 22 -7.69 2.53 10.06
CA LEU A 22 -6.94 1.95 8.93
C LEU A 22 -7.79 1.89 7.65
N LYS A 23 -9.07 1.52 7.77
CA LYS A 23 -10.00 1.45 6.64
C LYS A 23 -10.31 2.83 6.05
N GLU A 24 -10.47 3.84 6.91
CA GLU A 24 -10.67 5.22 6.49
C GLU A 24 -9.39 5.80 5.86
N GLU A 25 -8.24 5.53 6.47
CA GLU A 25 -6.94 5.98 5.97
C GLU A 25 -6.60 5.35 4.61
N ALA A 26 -6.82 4.05 4.43
CA ALA A 26 -6.62 3.36 3.16
C ALA A 26 -7.53 3.88 2.02
N LYS A 27 -8.67 4.49 2.36
CA LYS A 27 -9.61 5.10 1.39
C LYS A 27 -9.43 6.61 1.25
N SER A 28 -8.51 7.21 1.99
CA SER A 28 -8.32 8.66 2.01
C SER A 28 -7.59 9.20 0.78
N ALA A 29 -6.92 8.33 0.01
CA ALA A 29 -6.26 8.67 -1.24
C ALA A 29 -6.36 7.49 -2.24
N PRO A 30 -6.17 7.73 -3.55
CA PRO A 30 -6.09 6.68 -4.57
C PRO A 30 -5.06 5.59 -4.24
N VAL A 31 -3.91 6.00 -3.71
CA VAL A 31 -2.85 5.13 -3.22
C VAL A 31 -2.43 5.57 -1.83
N VAL A 32 -2.29 4.60 -0.92
CA VAL A 32 -1.83 4.84 0.45
C VAL A 32 -0.71 3.85 0.76
N ILE A 33 0.43 4.35 1.23
CA ILE A 33 1.58 3.52 1.57
C ILE A 33 1.98 3.75 3.04
N TYR A 34 2.07 2.66 3.80
CA TYR A 34 2.60 2.66 5.15
C TYR A 34 4.09 2.35 5.10
N THR A 35 4.91 3.22 5.70
CA THR A 35 6.37 3.16 5.61
C THR A 35 7.08 3.29 6.96
N TYR A 36 8.37 2.96 6.96
CA TYR A 36 9.33 3.36 7.99
C TYR A 36 10.34 4.32 7.38
N ALA A 37 10.67 5.39 8.12
CA ALA A 37 11.49 6.48 7.58
C ALA A 37 12.93 6.04 7.21
N LEU A 38 13.48 5.02 7.89
CA LEU A 38 14.87 4.57 7.67
C LEU A 38 14.96 3.24 6.90
N SER A 39 13.84 2.75 6.37
CA SER A 39 13.80 1.46 5.68
C SER A 39 14.14 1.59 4.19
N PRO A 40 15.11 0.81 3.66
CA PRO A 40 15.48 0.86 2.25
C PRO A 40 14.34 0.38 1.34
N PHE A 41 13.58 -0.63 1.75
CA PHE A 41 12.44 -1.14 0.98
C PHE A 41 11.31 -0.12 0.84
N CYS A 42 11.10 0.71 1.88
CA CYS A 42 10.10 1.78 1.82
C CYS A 42 10.55 2.87 0.82
N THR A 43 11.84 3.21 0.83
CA THR A 43 12.43 4.15 -0.12
C THR A 43 12.35 3.65 -1.57
N GLU A 44 12.49 2.35 -1.80
CA GLU A 44 12.32 1.77 -3.15
C GLU A 44 10.86 1.84 -3.62
N ALA A 45 9.91 1.56 -2.72
CA ALA A 45 8.49 1.63 -3.05
C ALA A 45 8.05 3.06 -3.40
N THR A 46 8.46 4.07 -2.63
CA THR A 46 8.14 5.47 -2.91
C THR A 46 8.82 5.95 -4.19
N LYS A 47 10.10 5.62 -4.41
CA LYS A 47 10.81 5.93 -5.66
C LYS A 47 10.12 5.35 -6.89
N LEU A 48 9.58 4.13 -6.80
CA LEU A 48 8.84 3.52 -7.90
C LEU A 48 7.58 4.34 -8.21
N LEU A 49 6.79 4.68 -7.19
CA LEU A 49 5.59 5.51 -7.36
C LEU A 49 5.92 6.91 -7.88
N ASP A 50 6.97 7.53 -7.37
CA ASP A 50 7.48 8.83 -7.84
C ASP A 50 7.93 8.76 -9.30
N SER A 51 8.61 7.68 -9.70
CA SER A 51 9.08 7.50 -11.09
C SER A 51 7.95 7.37 -12.09
N LEU A 52 6.80 6.86 -11.64
CA LEU A 52 5.57 6.78 -12.42
C LEU A 52 4.79 8.11 -12.39
N GLY A 53 5.11 9.02 -11.49
CA GLY A 53 4.35 10.26 -11.27
C GLY A 53 3.02 10.05 -10.56
N ALA A 54 2.87 8.95 -9.82
CA ALA A 54 1.63 8.59 -9.15
C ALA A 54 1.38 9.47 -7.92
N GLU A 55 0.13 9.90 -7.74
CA GLU A 55 -0.31 10.56 -6.51
C GLU A 55 -0.58 9.52 -5.42
N TYR A 56 0.19 9.58 -4.33
CA TYR A 56 0.02 8.70 -3.18
C TYR A 56 0.13 9.46 -1.86
N LYS A 57 -0.48 8.88 -0.83
CA LYS A 57 -0.35 9.34 0.55
C LYS A 57 0.59 8.41 1.31
N GLU A 58 1.71 8.95 1.75
CA GLU A 58 2.63 8.26 2.66
C GLU A 58 2.18 8.42 4.12
N VAL A 59 2.11 7.31 4.85
CA VAL A 59 1.84 7.24 6.29
C VAL A 59 3.04 6.61 6.98
N VAL A 60 3.90 7.46 7.54
CA VAL A 60 5.09 7.02 8.28
C VAL A 60 4.66 6.53 9.67
N LEU A 61 4.80 5.23 9.93
CA LEU A 61 4.39 4.62 11.20
C LEU A 61 5.42 4.81 12.33
N ALA A 62 6.70 4.81 11.98
CA ALA A 62 7.83 4.98 12.88
C ALA A 62 9.12 5.25 12.09
N PRO A 63 10.20 5.75 12.74
CA PRO A 63 11.52 5.80 12.10
C PRO A 63 12.02 4.41 11.70
N GLU A 64 11.82 3.42 12.57
CA GLU A 64 12.14 2.01 12.35
C GLU A 64 11.19 1.10 13.13
N TRP A 65 11.12 -0.17 12.73
CA TRP A 65 10.19 -1.13 13.33
C TRP A 65 10.39 -1.37 14.83
N PHE A 66 11.63 -1.27 15.32
CA PHE A 66 11.98 -1.51 16.73
C PHE A 66 11.80 -0.26 17.60
N LEU A 67 11.64 0.93 17.00
CA LEU A 67 11.40 2.20 17.70
C LEU A 67 9.91 2.55 17.80
N MET A 68 9.05 1.59 17.47
CA MET A 68 7.61 1.79 17.39
C MET A 68 6.93 1.51 18.74
N LEU A 69 6.11 2.46 19.19
CA LEU A 69 5.32 2.38 20.42
C LEU A 69 3.93 2.99 20.20
N GLY A 70 2.92 2.51 20.93
CA GLY A 70 1.57 3.08 20.90
C GLY A 70 0.83 2.84 19.58
N GLU A 71 0.31 3.92 18.97
CA GLU A 71 -0.60 3.84 17.82
C GLU A 71 0.04 3.19 16.58
N GLY A 72 1.31 3.48 16.30
CA GLY A 72 2.03 2.85 15.18
C GLY A 72 2.11 1.33 15.35
N ALA A 73 2.38 0.86 16.57
CA ALA A 73 2.45 -0.56 16.89
C ALA A 73 1.06 -1.22 16.78
N ALA A 74 0.00 -0.52 17.21
CA ALA A 74 -1.37 -0.98 17.06
C ALA A 74 -1.77 -1.11 15.59
N LYS A 75 -1.47 -0.12 14.75
CA LYS A 75 -1.70 -0.16 13.29
C LYS A 75 -0.96 -1.33 12.66
N ARG A 76 0.33 -1.52 12.97
CA ARG A 76 1.13 -2.66 12.49
C ARG A 76 0.55 -4.00 12.92
N ALA A 77 0.08 -4.12 14.17
CA ALA A 77 -0.52 -5.34 14.69
C ALA A 77 -1.82 -5.68 13.94
N GLU A 78 -2.68 -4.70 13.68
CA GLU A 78 -3.92 -4.91 12.92
C GLU A 78 -3.68 -5.18 11.44
N LEU A 79 -2.74 -4.47 10.80
CA LEU A 79 -2.33 -4.77 9.41
C LEU A 79 -1.82 -6.21 9.31
N SER A 80 -1.03 -6.67 10.28
CA SER A 80 -0.58 -8.06 10.35
C SER A 80 -1.72 -9.04 10.60
N ALA A 81 -2.74 -8.67 11.38
CA ALA A 81 -3.88 -9.53 11.67
C ALA A 81 -4.86 -9.64 10.49
N LEU A 82 -5.02 -8.56 9.72
CA LEU A 82 -5.92 -8.51 8.56
C LEU A 82 -5.29 -9.14 7.31
N PHE A 83 -4.04 -8.79 7.03
CA PHE A 83 -3.38 -9.14 5.76
C PHE A 83 -2.20 -10.10 5.93
N GLY A 84 -2.00 -10.62 7.14
CA GLY A 84 -0.96 -11.62 7.44
C GLY A 84 0.48 -11.08 7.42
N ARG A 85 0.70 -9.76 7.28
CA ARG A 85 2.03 -9.17 7.13
C ARG A 85 2.28 -8.02 8.10
N SER A 86 3.37 -8.13 8.86
CA SER A 86 3.87 -7.08 9.76
C SER A 86 5.06 -6.29 9.19
N SER A 87 5.60 -6.71 8.05
CA SER A 87 6.69 -6.03 7.33
C SER A 87 6.15 -4.83 6.56
N MET A 88 6.91 -3.73 6.56
CA MET A 88 6.64 -2.55 5.75
C MET A 88 7.71 -2.46 4.65
N PRO A 89 7.40 -1.91 3.47
CA PRO A 89 6.20 -1.14 3.14
C PRO A 89 4.91 -1.98 3.04
N HIS A 90 3.76 -1.34 3.25
CA HIS A 90 2.45 -1.91 2.97
C HIS A 90 1.61 -0.91 2.17
N VAL A 91 1.16 -1.32 0.99
CA VAL A 91 0.55 -0.47 -0.04
C VAL A 91 -0.91 -0.84 -0.23
N PHE A 92 -1.75 0.18 -0.29
CA PHE A 92 -3.14 0.12 -0.67
C PHE A 92 -3.34 0.87 -1.98
N ILE A 93 -4.11 0.29 -2.89
CA ILE A 93 -4.53 0.91 -4.15
C ILE A 93 -6.06 0.83 -4.23
N GLY A 94 -6.74 1.97 -4.36
CA GLY A 94 -8.21 2.04 -4.37
C GLY A 94 -8.85 1.50 -3.09
N GLY A 95 -8.15 1.60 -1.95
CA GLY A 95 -8.59 1.04 -0.67
C GLY A 95 -8.42 -0.47 -0.50
N ARG A 96 -7.71 -1.15 -1.43
CA ARG A 96 -7.42 -2.60 -1.37
C ARG A 96 -5.95 -2.85 -1.09
N SER A 97 -5.65 -3.79 -0.19
CA SER A 97 -4.27 -4.14 0.19
C SER A 97 -3.60 -4.97 -0.89
N ILE A 98 -2.63 -4.41 -1.61
CA ILE A 98 -1.80 -5.18 -2.55
C ILE A 98 -0.60 -5.85 -1.87
N GLY A 99 -0.32 -5.51 -0.60
CA GLY A 99 0.78 -6.07 0.18
C GLY A 99 1.97 -5.11 0.25
N GLY A 100 3.19 -5.62 0.19
CA GLY A 100 4.42 -4.82 0.26
C GLY A 100 5.12 -4.64 -1.08
N LEU A 101 6.44 -4.43 -1.01
CA LEU A 101 7.26 -4.19 -2.20
C LEU A 101 7.32 -5.44 -3.10
N THR A 102 7.90 -6.54 -2.62
CA THR A 102 8.08 -7.79 -3.39
C THR A 102 7.02 -8.85 -3.10
N GLU A 103 6.37 -8.76 -1.94
CA GLU A 103 5.46 -9.79 -1.43
C GLU A 103 4.06 -9.21 -1.24
N GLY A 104 3.03 -10.01 -1.51
CA GLY A 104 1.65 -9.59 -1.36
C GLY A 104 0.74 -10.37 -2.31
N GLU A 105 -0.48 -9.87 -2.48
CA GLU A 105 -1.42 -10.35 -3.48
C GLU A 105 -1.75 -9.20 -4.44
N PRO A 106 -0.83 -8.80 -5.35
CA PRO A 106 0.42 -9.46 -5.76
C PRO A 106 1.73 -8.83 -5.24
N GLY A 107 1.69 -7.67 -4.56
CA GLY A 107 2.87 -6.85 -4.25
C GLY A 107 3.16 -5.80 -5.32
N LEU A 108 3.88 -4.73 -4.96
CA LEU A 108 4.10 -3.57 -5.82
C LEU A 108 5.02 -3.86 -7.02
N LEU A 109 6.18 -4.49 -6.79
CA LEU A 109 7.12 -4.88 -7.84
C LEU A 109 6.54 -5.93 -8.80
N PRO A 110 5.91 -7.02 -8.34
CA PRO A 110 5.27 -7.97 -9.24
C PRO A 110 4.20 -7.33 -10.13
N LEU A 111 3.45 -6.35 -9.62
CA LEU A 111 2.45 -5.63 -10.39
C LEU A 111 3.09 -4.71 -11.45
N TYR A 112 4.25 -4.11 -11.12
CA TYR A 112 5.04 -3.32 -12.05
C TYR A 112 5.68 -4.19 -13.14
N GLU A 113 6.28 -5.33 -12.77
CA GLU A 113 6.86 -6.29 -13.72
C GLU A 113 5.82 -6.92 -14.65
N ALA A 114 4.58 -7.09 -14.16
CA ALA A 114 3.46 -7.53 -14.98
C ALA A 114 2.96 -6.45 -15.98
N GLY A 115 3.41 -5.20 -15.86
CA GLY A 115 2.93 -4.08 -16.67
C GLY A 115 1.49 -3.63 -16.34
N GLU A 116 0.95 -4.06 -15.20
CA GLU A 116 -0.44 -3.79 -14.80
C GLU A 116 -0.55 -2.67 -13.75
N LEU A 117 0.58 -2.23 -13.17
CA LEU A 117 0.61 -1.19 -12.13
C LEU A 117 0.08 0.15 -12.65
N GLU A 118 0.59 0.63 -13.78
CA GLU A 118 0.17 1.91 -14.37
C GLU A 118 -1.34 1.93 -14.69
N ALA A 119 -1.85 0.86 -15.31
CA ALA A 119 -3.28 0.72 -15.59
C ALA A 119 -4.12 0.76 -14.31
N THR A 120 -3.65 0.10 -13.24
CA THR A 120 -4.35 0.12 -11.94
C THR A 120 -4.32 1.51 -11.31
N LEU A 121 -3.19 2.21 -11.39
CA LEU A 121 -3.01 3.57 -10.88
C LEU A 121 -3.88 4.59 -11.62
N MET A 122 -3.93 4.52 -12.96
CA MET A 122 -4.85 5.34 -13.76
C MET A 122 -6.31 5.04 -13.42
N GLN A 123 -6.66 3.77 -13.20
CA GLN A 123 -8.01 3.38 -12.85
C GLN A 123 -8.49 4.01 -11.54
N VAL A 124 -7.62 4.09 -10.53
CA VAL A 124 -7.96 4.72 -9.25
C VAL A 124 -7.80 6.25 -9.26
N GLY A 125 -7.35 6.82 -10.39
CA GLY A 125 -7.10 8.26 -10.53
C GLY A 125 -5.82 8.74 -9.84
N ALA A 126 -4.87 7.83 -9.57
CA ALA A 126 -3.55 8.19 -9.05
C ALA A 126 -2.61 8.72 -10.15
N LEU A 127 -2.89 8.41 -11.41
CA LEU A 127 -2.14 8.94 -12.56
C LEU A 127 -3.09 9.72 -13.47
N PRO A 128 -2.64 10.85 -14.06
CA PRO A 128 -3.37 11.49 -15.13
C PRO A 128 -3.48 10.52 -16.33
N PRO A 129 -4.58 10.55 -17.10
CA PRO A 129 -4.65 9.80 -18.35
C PRO A 129 -3.55 10.29 -19.29
N ASP A 130 -2.76 9.37 -19.84
CA ASP A 130 -1.66 9.71 -20.75
C ASP A 130 -2.14 10.59 -21.91
N ASP A 131 -1.53 11.77 -22.06
CA ASP A 131 -1.73 12.68 -23.21
C ASP A 131 -1.14 12.13 -24.52
N ASN A 132 -0.64 10.90 -24.53
CA ASN A 132 0.02 10.30 -25.68
C ASN A 132 -1.03 9.79 -26.69
N PRO A 133 -1.13 10.39 -27.90
CA PRO A 133 -2.12 10.02 -28.91
C PRO A 133 -1.97 8.56 -29.41
N PHE A 134 -0.85 7.91 -29.12
CA PHE A 134 -0.61 6.49 -29.40
C PHE A 134 -0.84 5.55 -28.20
N GLY A 135 -0.87 6.06 -26.96
CA GLY A 135 -1.21 5.28 -25.77
C GLY A 135 -2.68 4.84 -25.79
N PHE A 136 -3.55 5.72 -26.28
CA PHE A 136 -4.93 5.40 -26.59
C PHE A 136 -5.03 4.19 -27.52
N PHE A 137 -4.16 4.03 -28.52
CA PHE A 137 -4.22 2.90 -29.47
C PHE A 137 -3.74 1.57 -28.86
N LEU A 138 -2.76 1.58 -27.95
CA LEU A 138 -2.31 0.38 -27.23
C LEU A 138 -3.32 -0.10 -26.19
N TYR A 139 -4.06 0.82 -25.57
CA TYR A 139 -5.09 0.52 -24.55
C TYR A 139 -6.54 0.49 -25.09
N SER A 140 -6.79 0.86 -26.35
CA SER A 140 -8.14 0.84 -26.96
C SER A 140 -8.57 -0.52 -27.50
N GLY A 141 -7.68 -1.52 -27.52
CA GLY A 141 -7.99 -2.84 -28.06
C GLY A 141 -8.78 -3.75 -27.12
N ASP A 142 -8.62 -3.55 -25.82
CA ASP A 142 -9.35 -4.20 -24.74
C ASP A 142 -9.17 -3.28 -23.54
N SER A 143 -10.24 -2.69 -23.00
CA SER A 143 -10.14 -2.13 -21.65
C SER A 143 -9.62 -3.27 -20.77
N PRO A 144 -8.45 -3.14 -20.11
CA PRO A 144 -7.93 -4.23 -19.30
C PRO A 144 -9.04 -4.61 -18.34
N LYS A 145 -9.51 -5.87 -18.42
CA LYS A 145 -10.56 -6.37 -17.53
C LYS A 145 -10.15 -5.96 -16.12
N VAL A 146 -10.96 -5.12 -15.49
CA VAL A 146 -10.66 -4.53 -14.17
C VAL A 146 -10.28 -5.66 -13.23
N LYS A 147 -8.99 -5.82 -13.02
CA LYS A 147 -8.47 -6.89 -12.18
C LYS A 147 -8.25 -6.24 -10.83
N CYS A 148 -9.22 -6.46 -9.96
CA CYS A 148 -9.16 -5.95 -8.61
C CYS A 148 -8.05 -6.71 -7.86
N TYR A 149 -6.92 -6.05 -7.64
CA TYR A 149 -5.80 -6.62 -6.88
C TYR A 149 -5.99 -6.42 -5.39
N GLY A 150 -5.50 -7.36 -4.60
CA GLY A 150 -5.44 -7.24 -3.16
C GLY A 150 -6.70 -7.65 -2.40
N ALA A 151 -6.56 -7.70 -1.08
CA ALA A 151 -7.63 -8.01 -0.15
C ALA A 151 -8.40 -6.75 0.26
N ASP A 152 -9.72 -6.90 0.46
CA ASP A 152 -10.58 -5.87 1.03
C ASP A 152 -10.45 -5.81 2.58
N PHE A 153 -10.84 -4.69 3.18
CA PHE A 153 -10.89 -4.45 4.64
C PHE A 153 -12.11 -5.07 5.34
#